data_AF-A8V651-F1
#
_entry.id   AF-A8V651-F1
#
_cell.length_a   1.000
_cell.length_b   1.000
_cell.length_c   1.000
_cell.angle_alpha   90.00
_cell.angle_beta   90.00
_cell.angle_gamma   90.00
#
_symmetry.space_group_name_H-M   'P 1'
#
loop_
_entity.id
_entity.type
_entity.pdbx_description
1 polymer ?
#
loop_
_entity_poly.entity_id
_entity_poly.type
_entity_poly.pdbx_seq_one_letter_code
_entity_poly.pdbx_strand_id
1 'polypeptide(L)'
;YKKPVIATGYSGQTYFCNEDTAFLIDYTFEPSKSHVSSPFSYWVNPKKEDLIEKMLFIYKNKDSQTVKQKVENAYNLIKTKFTWETVANKLEEAIKYADSLPVFLDKKINLAWISTFNTKCGIATYSQFLIDNLPDFINPIKIANKIQQEEILNQEEEKNINRLWSFGLSDTDIKNLTNFIDKNADAILIQHHFAFFDTNQFGKLLQNLNKLNKPIFITFHSTYTDIKKYCLSNIKNQLKLATRIFVHNIQDLNI
;
A
#
# COMPACT_ATOMS: atom_id res chain seq x y z
N TYR A 1 1.97 -34.88 14.35
CA TYR A 1 0.98 -34.13 13.56
C TYR A 1 0.25 -33.14 14.48
N LYS A 2 -0.30 -32.03 13.94
CA LYS A 2 -0.94 -30.94 14.72
C LYS A 2 -0.04 -30.29 15.79
N LYS A 3 1.03 -29.62 15.37
CA LYS A 3 1.92 -28.86 16.26
C LYS A 3 1.78 -27.35 15.99
N PRO A 4 1.93 -26.48 17.00
CA PRO A 4 1.99 -25.05 16.78
C PRO A 4 3.21 -24.68 15.93
N VAL A 5 3.05 -23.67 15.07
CA VAL A 5 4.09 -23.18 14.18
C VAL A 5 4.47 -21.76 14.60
N ILE A 6 5.78 -21.53 14.72
CA ILE A 6 6.37 -20.19 14.79
C ILE A 6 7.02 -19.93 13.44
N ALA A 7 6.68 -18.80 12.81
CA ALA A 7 7.21 -18.43 11.50
C ALA A 7 7.39 -16.91 11.42
N THR A 8 8.31 -16.43 10.59
CA THR A 8 8.44 -14.99 10.34
C THR A 8 7.17 -14.44 9.69
N GLY A 9 6.69 -13.30 10.18
CA GLY A 9 5.45 -12.64 9.74
C GLY A 9 5.50 -11.95 8.38
N TYR A 10 6.33 -12.43 7.45
CA TYR A 10 6.52 -11.85 6.13
C TYR A 10 6.81 -12.92 5.08
N SER A 11 6.74 -12.60 3.79
CA SER A 11 6.98 -13.52 2.66
C SER A 11 5.86 -14.54 2.43
N GLY A 12 6.02 -15.39 1.42
CA GLY A 12 4.97 -16.27 0.87
C GLY A 12 4.36 -17.25 1.88
N GLN A 13 5.09 -17.64 2.92
CA GLN A 13 4.52 -18.50 3.97
C GLN A 13 3.35 -17.85 4.70
N THR A 14 3.24 -16.52 4.67
CA THR A 14 2.13 -15.80 5.34
C THR A 14 0.76 -16.11 4.74
N TYR A 15 0.71 -16.69 3.54
CA TYR A 15 -0.52 -17.23 2.96
C TYR A 15 -1.12 -18.35 3.82
N PHE A 16 -0.26 -19.18 4.42
CA PHE A 16 -0.67 -20.23 5.35
C PHE A 16 -0.47 -19.84 6.81
N CYS A 17 0.70 -19.29 7.16
CA CYS A 17 1.07 -18.81 8.50
C CYS A 17 0.57 -17.38 8.70
N ASN A 18 -0.64 -17.21 9.23
CA ASN A 18 -1.22 -15.92 9.53
C ASN A 18 -1.60 -15.82 11.02
N GLU A 19 -2.20 -14.71 11.41
CA GLU A 19 -2.63 -14.45 12.80
C GLU A 19 -3.61 -15.50 13.35
N ASP A 20 -4.29 -16.27 12.50
CA ASP A 20 -5.24 -17.29 12.93
C ASP A 20 -4.64 -18.69 13.00
N THR A 21 -3.51 -18.94 12.35
CA THR A 21 -2.94 -20.29 12.15
C THR A 21 -1.56 -20.49 12.75
N ALA A 22 -0.81 -19.40 13.00
CA ALA A 22 0.58 -19.46 13.46
C ALA A 22 0.90 -18.36 14.48
N PHE A 23 2.10 -18.44 15.05
CA PHE A 23 2.69 -17.37 15.86
C PHE A 23 3.74 -16.65 15.01
N LEU A 24 3.46 -15.39 14.65
CA LEU A 24 4.26 -14.65 13.67
C LEU A 24 5.37 -13.82 14.33
N ILE A 25 6.62 -14.14 14.02
CA ILE A 25 7.78 -13.37 14.49
C ILE A 25 7.80 -12.03 13.75
N ASP A 26 7.91 -10.95 14.51
CA ASP A 26 8.17 -9.61 14.01
C ASP A 26 9.57 -9.52 13.38
N TYR A 27 9.83 -8.51 12.57
CA TYR A 27 11.00 -8.47 11.72
C TYR A 27 11.43 -7.04 11.37
N THR A 28 12.61 -6.92 10.80
CA THR A 28 13.11 -5.69 10.18
C THR A 28 13.61 -5.98 8.77
N PHE A 29 13.42 -5.04 7.84
CA PHE A 29 14.02 -5.09 6.52
C PHE A 29 15.51 -4.74 6.59
N GLU A 30 16.32 -5.54 5.89
CA GLU A 30 17.75 -5.33 5.70
C GLU A 30 18.13 -5.53 4.22
N PRO A 31 19.23 -4.91 3.73
CA PRO A 31 19.73 -5.19 2.39
C PRO A 31 20.07 -6.68 2.23
N SER A 32 19.67 -7.26 1.11
CA SER A 32 19.96 -8.66 0.81
C SER A 32 21.47 -8.85 0.62
N LYS A 33 22.04 -9.81 1.36
CA LYS A 33 23.43 -10.26 1.20
C LYS A 33 23.55 -11.52 0.33
N SER A 34 22.48 -11.87 -0.38
CA SER A 34 22.45 -13.05 -1.25
C SER A 34 23.22 -12.81 -2.56
N HIS A 35 23.46 -13.88 -3.33
CA HIS A 35 24.05 -13.78 -4.68
C HIS A 35 23.18 -13.00 -5.69
N VAL A 36 21.92 -12.71 -5.35
CA VAL A 36 21.01 -11.86 -6.13
C VAL A 36 20.86 -10.50 -5.44
N SER A 37 21.98 -9.87 -5.11
CA SER A 37 22.04 -8.55 -4.47
C SER A 37 22.00 -7.43 -5.53
N SER A 38 20.86 -7.24 -6.19
CA SER A 38 20.62 -6.00 -6.94
C SER A 38 20.38 -4.83 -5.97
N PRO A 39 20.70 -3.58 -6.38
CA PRO A 39 20.25 -2.40 -5.65
C PRO A 39 18.74 -2.49 -5.36
N PHE A 40 18.34 -2.11 -4.14
CA PHE A 40 16.94 -2.21 -3.64
C PHE A 40 16.40 -3.64 -3.40
N SER A 41 17.25 -4.67 -3.43
CA SER A 41 16.88 -6.00 -2.93
C SER A 41 16.96 -6.04 -1.40
N TYR A 42 15.83 -6.27 -0.75
CA TYR A 42 15.73 -6.41 0.70
C TYR A 42 15.26 -7.81 1.10
N TRP A 43 15.68 -8.25 2.28
CA TRP A 43 15.11 -9.39 2.98
C TRP A 43 14.58 -8.96 4.34
N VAL A 44 13.90 -9.86 5.03
CA VAL A 44 13.47 -9.63 6.41
C VAL A 44 14.38 -10.39 7.38
N ASN A 45 14.83 -9.71 8.41
CA ASN A 45 15.56 -10.27 9.53
C ASN A 45 14.58 -10.42 10.72
N PRO A 46 14.27 -11.66 11.16
CA PRO A 46 13.36 -11.88 12.29
C PRO A 46 13.94 -11.34 13.60
N LYS A 47 13.10 -10.68 14.41
CA LYS A 47 13.51 -10.17 15.72
C LYS A 47 13.75 -11.32 16.70
N LYS A 48 14.98 -11.43 17.20
CA LYS A 48 15.41 -12.51 18.09
C LYS A 48 14.61 -12.51 19.41
N GLU A 49 14.38 -11.33 19.97
CA GLU A 49 13.68 -11.14 21.23
C GLU A 49 12.25 -11.67 21.13
N ASP A 50 11.56 -11.33 20.03
CA ASP A 50 10.19 -11.78 19.78
C ASP A 50 10.09 -13.29 19.50
N LEU A 51 11.10 -13.88 18.86
CA LEU A 51 11.21 -15.34 18.74
C LEU A 51 11.31 -16.00 20.12
N ILE A 52 12.17 -15.49 21.00
CA ILE A 52 12.34 -16.02 22.37
C ILE A 52 11.02 -15.93 23.14
N GLU A 53 10.33 -14.79 23.07
CA GLU A 53 9.03 -14.58 23.71
C GLU A 53 7.99 -15.60 23.23
N LYS A 54 7.89 -15.81 21.92
CA LYS A 54 6.93 -16.77 21.32
C LYS A 54 7.27 -18.22 21.69
N MET A 55 8.54 -18.59 21.68
CA MET A 55 8.98 -19.93 22.11
C MET A 55 8.64 -20.19 23.57
N LEU A 56 8.94 -19.23 24.46
CA LEU A 56 8.62 -19.32 25.89
C LEU A 56 7.11 -19.36 26.14
N PHE A 57 6.34 -18.55 25.41
CA PHE A 57 4.89 -18.53 25.49
C PHE A 57 4.30 -19.90 25.14
N ILE A 58 4.67 -20.49 24.01
CA ILE A 58 4.17 -21.80 23.60
C ILE A 58 4.60 -22.90 24.57
N TYR A 59 5.85 -22.87 25.05
CA TYR A 59 6.35 -23.83 26.02
C TYR A 59 5.52 -23.82 27.31
N LYS A 60 5.25 -22.63 27.86
CA LYS A 60 4.47 -22.46 29.10
C LYS A 60 2.97 -22.70 28.92
N ASN A 61 2.43 -22.45 27.72
CA ASN A 61 0.99 -22.44 27.45
C ASN A 61 0.56 -23.49 26.42
N LYS A 62 1.26 -24.62 26.34
CA LYS A 62 1.04 -25.66 25.31
C LYS A 62 -0.42 -26.12 25.23
N ASP A 63 -1.09 -26.24 26.36
CA ASP A 63 -2.49 -26.71 26.45
C ASP A 63 -3.53 -25.59 26.48
N SER A 64 -3.08 -24.33 26.32
CA SER A 64 -3.98 -23.18 26.27
C SER A 64 -4.91 -23.23 25.06
N GLN A 65 -6.09 -22.64 25.24
CA GLN A 65 -7.08 -22.54 24.17
C GLN A 65 -6.53 -21.82 22.94
N THR A 66 -5.72 -20.77 23.15
CA THR A 66 -5.09 -20.00 22.06
C THR A 66 -4.19 -20.86 21.19
N VAL A 67 -3.33 -21.68 21.80
CA VAL A 67 -2.43 -22.58 21.06
C VAL A 67 -3.22 -23.64 20.31
N LYS A 68 -4.20 -24.28 20.99
CA LYS A 68 -5.06 -25.31 20.39
C LYS A 68 -5.87 -24.77 19.21
N GLN A 69 -6.45 -23.59 19.35
CA GLN A 69 -7.27 -22.97 18.32
C GLN A 69 -6.46 -22.64 17.06
N LYS A 70 -5.25 -22.08 17.19
CA LYS A 70 -4.37 -21.84 16.04
C LYS A 70 -4.02 -23.14 15.31
N VAL A 71 -3.73 -24.22 16.05
CA VAL A 71 -3.44 -25.54 15.48
C VAL A 71 -4.65 -26.13 14.73
N GLU A 72 -5.84 -26.03 15.30
CA GLU A 72 -7.07 -26.49 14.64
C GLU A 72 -7.41 -25.64 13.41
N ASN A 73 -7.27 -24.31 13.49
CA ASN A 73 -7.45 -23.41 12.35
C ASN A 73 -6.49 -23.76 11.20
N ALA A 74 -5.21 -23.97 11.51
CA ALA A 74 -4.21 -24.38 10.53
C ALA A 74 -4.56 -25.73 9.87
N TYR A 75 -5.00 -26.70 10.66
CA TYR A 75 -5.43 -28.00 10.16
C TYR A 75 -6.67 -27.90 9.25
N ASN A 76 -7.68 -27.15 9.68
CA ASN A 76 -8.91 -26.91 8.92
C ASN A 76 -8.61 -26.17 7.62
N LEU A 77 -7.71 -25.20 7.64
CA LEU A 77 -7.28 -24.46 6.46
C LEU A 77 -6.66 -25.39 5.41
N ILE A 78 -5.74 -26.28 5.82
CA ILE A 78 -5.14 -27.28 4.91
C ILE A 78 -6.23 -28.18 4.33
N LYS A 79 -7.07 -28.74 5.21
CA LYS A 79 -8.12 -29.70 4.84
C LYS A 79 -9.14 -29.12 3.86
N THR A 80 -9.37 -27.81 3.89
CA THR A 80 -10.44 -27.16 3.10
C THR A 80 -9.94 -26.32 1.94
N LYS A 81 -8.74 -25.73 2.01
CA LYS A 81 -8.25 -24.77 1.01
C LYS A 81 -7.03 -25.24 0.22
N PHE A 82 -6.33 -26.26 0.72
CA PHE A 82 -5.11 -26.81 0.10
C PHE A 82 -5.33 -28.24 -0.42
N THR A 83 -6.55 -28.55 -0.85
CA THR A 83 -6.87 -29.83 -1.51
C THR A 83 -6.62 -29.73 -3.01
N TRP A 84 -6.36 -30.87 -3.66
CA TRP A 84 -6.20 -30.95 -5.11
C TRP A 84 -7.37 -30.31 -5.86
N GLU A 85 -8.60 -30.62 -5.46
CA GLU A 85 -9.82 -30.06 -6.05
C GLU A 85 -9.89 -28.54 -5.92
N THR A 86 -9.62 -27.98 -4.74
CA THR A 86 -9.67 -26.52 -4.55
C THR A 86 -8.57 -25.81 -5.35
N VAL A 87 -7.38 -26.40 -5.43
CA VAL A 87 -6.26 -25.83 -6.22
C VAL A 87 -6.57 -25.89 -7.71
N ALA A 88 -7.12 -27.01 -8.21
CA ALA A 88 -7.52 -27.15 -9.59
C ALA A 88 -8.61 -26.13 -9.97
N ASN A 89 -9.64 -25.97 -9.15
CA ASN A 89 -10.70 -24.98 -9.38
C ASN A 89 -10.16 -23.55 -9.42
N LYS A 90 -9.25 -23.17 -8.51
CA LYS A 90 -8.60 -21.86 -8.54
C LYS A 90 -7.78 -21.63 -9.82
N LEU A 91 -7.11 -22.67 -10.31
CA LEU A 91 -6.35 -22.58 -11.55
C LEU A 91 -7.28 -22.39 -12.76
N GLU A 92 -8.39 -23.13 -12.82
CA GLU A 92 -9.40 -22.95 -13.86
C GLU A 92 -10.02 -21.54 -13.83
N GLU A 93 -10.32 -21.01 -12.63
CA GLU A 93 -10.79 -19.64 -12.45
C GLU A 93 -9.76 -18.62 -12.95
N ALA A 94 -8.47 -18.83 -12.63
CA ALA A 94 -7.40 -17.96 -13.08
C ALA A 94 -7.24 -17.99 -14.62
N ILE A 95 -7.37 -19.16 -15.26
CA ILE A 95 -7.34 -19.30 -16.71
C ILE A 95 -8.53 -18.56 -17.33
N LYS A 96 -9.76 -18.80 -16.85
CA LYS A 96 -10.97 -18.10 -17.33
C LYS A 96 -10.86 -16.59 -17.17
N TYR A 97 -10.28 -16.13 -16.06
CA TYR A 97 -10.02 -14.71 -15.85
C TYR A 97 -9.00 -14.18 -16.86
N ALA A 98 -7.88 -14.86 -17.05
CA ALA A 98 -6.87 -14.47 -18.04
C ALA A 98 -7.43 -14.42 -19.46
N ASP A 99 -8.26 -15.39 -19.85
CA ASP A 99 -8.95 -15.43 -21.15
C ASP A 99 -9.95 -14.28 -21.32
N SER A 100 -10.50 -13.76 -20.22
CA SER A 100 -11.41 -12.61 -20.23
C SER A 100 -10.69 -11.26 -20.36
N LEU A 101 -9.37 -11.22 -20.13
CA LEU A 101 -8.59 -10.00 -20.24
C LEU A 101 -8.28 -9.70 -21.72
N PRO A 102 -8.30 -8.41 -22.11
CA PRO A 102 -7.92 -8.05 -23.46
C PRO A 102 -6.42 -8.30 -23.68
N VAL A 103 -6.07 -8.85 -24.85
CA VAL A 103 -4.67 -9.11 -25.22
C VAL A 103 -3.86 -7.82 -25.36
N PHE A 104 -4.52 -6.75 -25.80
CA PHE A 104 -3.95 -5.40 -25.91
C PHE A 104 -4.80 -4.41 -25.12
N LEU A 105 -4.16 -3.39 -24.54
CA LEU A 105 -4.87 -2.29 -23.92
C LEU A 105 -5.40 -1.36 -25.01
N ASP A 106 -6.67 -1.52 -25.39
CA ASP A 106 -7.32 -0.69 -26.41
C ASP A 106 -7.55 0.76 -25.96
N LYS A 107 -7.44 1.03 -24.65
CA LYS A 107 -7.62 2.36 -24.05
C LYS A 107 -6.46 2.71 -23.14
N LYS A 108 -6.06 3.98 -23.18
CA LYS A 108 -5.13 4.52 -22.20
C LYS A 108 -5.74 4.47 -20.80
N ILE A 109 -4.91 4.19 -19.80
CA ILE A 109 -5.27 4.20 -18.39
C ILE A 109 -5.20 5.64 -17.91
N ASN A 110 -6.32 6.21 -17.48
CA ASN A 110 -6.35 7.54 -16.88
C ASN A 110 -5.89 7.45 -15.42
N LEU A 111 -4.69 7.96 -15.13
CA LEU A 111 -4.09 7.94 -13.80
C LEU A 111 -4.29 9.28 -13.12
N ALA A 112 -5.16 9.35 -12.10
CA ALA A 112 -5.27 10.52 -11.25
C ALA A 112 -3.98 10.69 -10.42
N TRP A 113 -3.20 11.72 -10.72
CA TRP A 113 -1.94 12.01 -10.04
C TRP A 113 -2.14 13.17 -9.08
N ILE A 114 -2.14 12.89 -7.77
CA ILE A 114 -2.33 13.89 -6.72
C ILE A 114 -0.96 14.33 -6.21
N SER A 115 -0.59 15.60 -6.46
CA SER A 115 0.69 16.22 -6.07
C SER A 115 0.55 17.74 -6.00
N THR A 116 1.64 18.51 -5.86
CA THR A 116 1.57 19.98 -5.71
C THR A 116 1.69 20.79 -7.01
N PHE A 117 2.10 20.17 -8.12
CA PHE A 117 2.30 20.68 -9.51
C PHE A 117 2.37 22.20 -9.79
N ASN A 118 3.27 22.58 -10.70
CA ASN A 118 3.36 23.95 -11.23
C ASN A 118 3.54 25.03 -10.14
N THR A 119 4.34 24.68 -9.13
CA THR A 119 4.75 25.53 -8.00
C THR A 119 6.18 25.16 -7.60
N LYS A 120 6.88 26.03 -6.84
CA LYS A 120 8.25 25.77 -6.36
C LYS A 120 8.26 24.74 -5.23
N CYS A 121 8.17 23.46 -5.59
CA CYS A 121 8.14 22.35 -4.63
C CYS A 121 8.91 21.14 -5.17
N GLY A 122 9.79 20.54 -4.34
CA GLY A 122 10.55 19.35 -4.74
C GLY A 122 9.68 18.16 -5.14
N ILE A 123 8.52 18.00 -4.50
CA ILE A 123 7.55 16.93 -4.83
C ILE A 123 6.86 17.20 -6.17
N ALA A 124 6.65 18.48 -6.54
CA ALA A 124 6.16 18.85 -7.87
C ALA A 124 7.19 18.47 -8.95
N THR A 125 8.47 18.83 -8.75
CA THR A 125 9.57 18.46 -9.67
C THR A 125 9.72 16.95 -9.79
N TYR A 126 9.71 16.22 -8.67
CA TYR A 126 9.75 14.76 -8.64
C TYR A 126 8.59 14.14 -9.43
N SER A 127 7.37 14.67 -9.22
CA SER A 127 6.17 14.18 -9.93
C SER A 127 6.26 14.40 -11.42
N GLN A 128 6.75 15.57 -11.85
CA GLN A 128 6.91 15.88 -13.27
C GLN A 128 7.94 14.93 -13.91
N PHE A 129 9.08 14.70 -13.26
CA PHE A 129 10.09 13.77 -13.76
C PHE A 129 9.55 12.36 -14.00
N LEU A 130 8.70 11.84 -13.09
CA LEU A 130 8.07 10.54 -13.29
C LEU A 130 7.06 10.57 -14.43
N ILE A 131 6.23 11.61 -14.52
CA ILE A 131 5.23 11.77 -15.58
C ILE A 131 5.86 11.81 -16.96
N ASP A 132 6.98 12.51 -17.10
CA ASP A 132 7.70 12.66 -18.37
C ASP A 132 8.29 11.33 -18.88
N ASN A 133 8.40 10.33 -18.00
CA ASN A 133 8.91 9.00 -18.31
C ASN A 133 7.83 7.91 -18.19
N LEU A 134 6.55 8.28 -18.09
CA LEU A 134 5.46 7.30 -18.12
C LEU A 134 5.33 6.68 -19.51
N PRO A 135 4.98 5.39 -19.58
CA PRO A 135 4.68 4.77 -20.87
C PRO A 135 3.43 5.37 -21.50
N ASP A 136 3.38 5.40 -22.83
CA ASP A 136 2.34 6.08 -23.61
C ASP A 136 0.90 5.62 -23.34
N PHE A 137 0.73 4.39 -22.84
CA PHE A 137 -0.58 3.84 -22.49
C PHE A 137 -1.13 4.40 -21.18
N ILE A 138 -0.37 5.20 -20.42
CA ILE A 138 -0.83 5.90 -19.23
C ILE A 138 -1.09 7.36 -19.58
N ASN A 139 -2.29 7.84 -19.29
CA ASN A 139 -2.67 9.23 -19.39
C ASN A 139 -2.71 9.88 -17.98
N PRO A 140 -1.73 10.69 -17.59
CA PRO A 140 -1.69 11.30 -16.26
C PRO A 140 -2.64 12.51 -16.17
N ILE A 141 -3.61 12.43 -15.25
CA ILE A 141 -4.48 13.55 -14.91
C ILE A 141 -3.90 14.26 -13.69
N LYS A 142 -3.31 15.45 -13.91
CA LYS A 142 -2.67 16.24 -12.87
C LYS A 142 -3.72 16.86 -11.94
N ILE A 143 -3.68 16.49 -10.66
CA ILE A 143 -4.53 17.03 -9.59
C ILE A 143 -3.65 17.69 -8.54
N ALA A 144 -3.85 18.98 -8.32
CA ALA A 144 -2.98 19.80 -7.49
C ALA A 144 -3.68 20.52 -6.35
N ASN A 145 -2.90 20.98 -5.37
CA ASN A 145 -3.42 21.84 -4.33
C ASN A 145 -3.72 23.24 -4.89
N LYS A 146 -4.75 23.89 -4.35
CA LYS A 146 -5.10 25.29 -4.58
C LYS A 146 -3.95 26.17 -4.09
N ILE A 147 -3.56 27.13 -4.92
CA ILE A 147 -2.48 28.09 -4.68
C ILE A 147 -2.93 29.47 -5.16
N GLN A 148 -2.22 30.52 -4.74
CA GLN A 148 -2.44 31.88 -5.25
C GLN A 148 -1.90 32.02 -6.67
N GLN A 149 -2.37 33.02 -7.43
CA GLN A 149 -1.99 33.17 -8.84
C GLN A 149 -0.49 33.46 -9.01
N GLU A 150 0.11 34.14 -8.05
CA GLU A 150 1.52 34.52 -8.03
C GLU A 150 2.46 33.33 -7.80
N GLU A 151 1.93 32.22 -7.27
CA GLU A 151 2.68 30.99 -7.02
C GLU A 151 2.74 30.08 -8.27
N ILE A 152 1.91 30.35 -9.28
CA ILE A 152 1.86 29.59 -10.54
C ILE A 152 3.10 29.89 -11.36
N LEU A 153 3.88 28.85 -11.68
CA LEU A 153 5.13 29.01 -12.44
C LEU A 153 4.89 29.19 -13.95
N ASN A 154 3.95 28.46 -14.52
CA ASN A 154 3.64 28.47 -15.95
C ASN A 154 2.12 28.51 -16.19
N GLN A 155 1.64 29.58 -16.81
CA GLN A 155 0.22 29.80 -17.08
C GLN A 155 -0.34 28.89 -18.20
N GLU A 156 0.50 28.44 -19.13
CA GLU A 156 0.06 27.52 -20.18
C GLU A 156 -0.15 26.10 -19.63
N GLU A 157 0.78 25.62 -18.80
CA GLU A 157 0.66 24.33 -18.12
C GLU A 157 -0.54 24.27 -17.17
N GLU A 158 -0.87 25.40 -16.53
CA GLU A 158 -1.97 25.49 -15.57
C GLU A 158 -3.32 25.08 -16.17
N LYS A 159 -3.52 25.27 -17.48
CA LYS A 159 -4.75 24.87 -18.19
C LYS A 159 -5.04 23.37 -18.09
N ASN A 160 -4.00 22.55 -17.86
CA ASN A 160 -4.09 21.09 -17.76
C ASN A 160 -3.99 20.58 -16.31
N ILE A 161 -4.10 21.46 -15.32
CA ILE A 161 -3.98 21.12 -13.89
C ILE A 161 -5.32 21.35 -13.18
N ASN A 162 -5.77 20.34 -12.44
CA ASN A 162 -7.01 20.39 -11.67
C ASN A 162 -6.71 20.74 -10.20
N ARG A 163 -6.94 22.00 -9.79
CA ARG A 163 -6.69 22.50 -8.42
C ARG A 163 -7.82 22.13 -7.44
N LEU A 164 -7.83 20.89 -6.95
CA LEU A 164 -9.00 20.31 -6.26
C LEU A 164 -8.91 20.22 -4.74
N TRP A 165 -7.74 20.45 -4.14
CA TRP A 165 -7.55 20.26 -2.68
C TRP A 165 -6.73 21.38 -2.06
N SER A 166 -6.72 21.50 -0.73
CA SER A 166 -5.86 22.45 0.00
C SER A 166 -5.02 21.70 1.03
N PHE A 167 -3.93 22.32 1.49
CA PHE A 167 -3.14 21.74 2.60
C PHE A 167 -4.02 21.45 3.82
N GLY A 168 -3.76 20.31 4.46
CA GLY A 168 -4.56 19.77 5.55
C GLY A 168 -5.75 18.92 5.10
N LEU A 169 -6.23 19.09 3.86
CA LEU A 169 -7.32 18.33 3.23
C LEU A 169 -8.66 18.44 3.96
N SER A 170 -9.51 19.38 3.56
CA SER A 170 -10.86 19.53 4.16
C SER A 170 -11.82 18.42 3.72
N ASP A 171 -12.92 18.21 4.46
CA ASP A 171 -13.96 17.24 4.05
C ASP A 171 -14.57 17.61 2.68
N THR A 172 -14.65 18.90 2.35
CA THR A 172 -15.07 19.39 1.02
C THR A 172 -14.06 19.00 -0.06
N ASP A 173 -12.76 19.11 0.21
CA ASP A 173 -11.72 18.69 -0.74
C ASP A 173 -11.78 17.17 -0.97
N ILE A 174 -11.99 16.36 0.09
CA ILE A 174 -12.16 14.91 -0.02
C ILE A 174 -13.34 14.58 -0.95
N LYS A 175 -14.48 15.24 -0.75
CA LYS A 175 -15.66 15.04 -1.61
C LYS A 175 -15.40 15.43 -3.05
N ASN A 176 -14.75 16.57 -3.28
CA ASN A 176 -14.44 17.06 -4.64
C ASN A 176 -13.45 16.14 -5.36
N LEU A 177 -12.37 15.72 -4.68
CA LEU A 177 -11.41 14.76 -5.19
C LEU A 177 -12.10 13.44 -5.56
N THR A 178 -12.89 12.89 -4.65
CA THR A 178 -13.57 11.60 -4.86
C THR A 178 -14.51 11.67 -6.06
N ASN A 179 -15.35 12.70 -6.14
CA ASN A 179 -16.29 12.89 -7.25
C ASN A 179 -15.58 13.10 -8.60
N PHE A 180 -14.47 13.84 -8.60
CA PHE A 180 -13.69 14.07 -9.81
C PHE A 180 -13.01 12.78 -10.29
N ILE A 181 -12.38 12.03 -9.38
CA ILE A 181 -11.68 10.78 -9.68
C ILE A 181 -12.66 9.70 -10.14
N ASP A 182 -13.85 9.63 -9.54
CA ASP A 182 -14.89 8.68 -9.92
C ASP A 182 -15.24 8.78 -11.42
N LYS A 183 -15.32 10.00 -11.94
CA LYS A 183 -15.72 10.26 -13.33
C LYS A 183 -14.57 10.21 -14.34
N ASN A 184 -13.35 10.52 -13.91
CA ASN A 184 -12.27 10.85 -14.86
C ASN A 184 -11.08 9.89 -14.85
N ALA A 185 -10.90 9.05 -13.83
CA ALA A 185 -9.69 8.25 -13.67
C ALA A 185 -9.99 6.75 -13.49
N ASP A 186 -9.06 5.90 -13.89
CA ASP A 186 -9.12 4.44 -13.74
C ASP A 186 -8.26 3.98 -12.54
N ALA A 187 -7.24 4.76 -12.18
CA ALA A 187 -6.33 4.51 -11.07
C ALA A 187 -5.94 5.81 -10.36
N ILE A 188 -5.45 5.71 -9.12
CA ILE A 188 -5.04 6.86 -8.31
C ILE A 188 -3.59 6.69 -7.85
N LEU A 189 -2.74 7.70 -8.06
CA LEU A 189 -1.43 7.83 -7.42
C LEU A 189 -1.36 9.09 -6.56
N ILE A 190 -0.98 8.93 -5.30
CA ILE A 190 -0.89 10.03 -4.33
C ILE A 190 0.56 10.23 -3.89
N GLN A 191 1.06 11.45 -4.06
CA GLN A 191 2.36 11.88 -3.53
C GLN A 191 2.15 12.44 -2.12
N HIS A 192 2.32 11.59 -1.11
CA HIS A 192 2.04 11.94 0.28
C HIS A 192 3.23 12.63 0.95
N HIS A 193 2.93 13.71 1.68
CA HIS A 193 3.84 14.32 2.65
C HIS A 193 3.03 14.91 3.82
N PHE A 194 3.58 14.89 5.04
CA PHE A 194 2.88 15.38 6.25
C PHE A 194 2.59 16.88 6.23
N ALA A 195 3.34 17.66 5.46
CA ALA A 195 3.04 19.08 5.25
C ALA A 195 1.79 19.31 4.38
N PHE A 196 1.34 18.29 3.63
CA PHE A 196 0.25 18.43 2.67
C PHE A 196 -1.06 17.88 3.21
N PHE A 197 -1.01 16.74 3.89
CA PHE A 197 -2.19 16.02 4.33
C PHE A 197 -2.18 15.87 5.84
N ASP A 198 -3.26 16.32 6.51
CA ASP A 198 -3.52 15.86 7.87
C ASP A 198 -3.76 14.35 7.85
N THR A 199 -3.13 13.62 8.76
CA THR A 199 -3.14 12.16 8.74
C THR A 199 -4.55 11.58 8.86
N ASN A 200 -5.42 12.14 9.70
CA ASN A 200 -6.78 11.62 9.86
C ASN A 200 -7.62 11.93 8.61
N GLN A 201 -7.46 13.12 8.03
CA GLN A 201 -8.12 13.48 6.78
C GLN A 201 -7.64 12.62 5.61
N PHE A 202 -6.35 12.30 5.57
CA PHE A 202 -5.80 11.35 4.60
C PHE A 202 -6.41 9.96 4.74
N GLY A 203 -6.57 9.47 5.98
CA GLY A 203 -7.27 8.22 6.25
C GLY A 203 -8.72 8.23 5.72
N LYS A 204 -9.46 9.33 5.93
CA LYS A 204 -10.80 9.50 5.37
C LYS A 204 -10.78 9.53 3.84
N LEU A 205 -9.81 10.19 3.21
CA LEU A 205 -9.65 10.20 1.76
C LEU A 205 -9.51 8.76 1.22
N LEU A 206 -8.61 7.96 1.80
CA LEU A 206 -8.40 6.57 1.39
C LEU A 206 -9.69 5.74 1.50
N GLN A 207 -10.47 5.93 2.57
CA GLN A 207 -11.76 5.26 2.73
C GLN A 207 -12.78 5.66 1.65
N ASN A 208 -12.79 6.92 1.21
CA ASN A 208 -13.70 7.39 0.17
C ASN A 208 -13.25 6.90 -1.22
N LEU A 209 -11.95 6.96 -1.52
CA LEU A 209 -11.39 6.46 -2.76
C LEU A 209 -11.55 4.94 -2.92
N ASN A 210 -11.41 4.19 -1.82
CA ASN A 210 -11.57 2.73 -1.85
C ASN A 210 -12.99 2.30 -2.29
N LYS A 211 -14.02 3.11 -2.00
CA LYS A 211 -15.40 2.82 -2.44
C LYS A 211 -15.57 2.89 -3.96
N LEU A 212 -14.64 3.52 -4.67
CA LEU A 212 -14.65 3.60 -6.13
C LEU A 212 -14.20 2.29 -6.79
N ASN A 213 -13.67 1.32 -6.02
CA ASN A 213 -13.07 0.07 -6.52
C ASN A 213 -11.98 0.30 -7.58
N LYS A 214 -11.20 1.39 -7.43
CA LYS A 214 -10.06 1.73 -8.28
C LYS A 214 -8.76 1.52 -7.52
N PRO A 215 -7.68 1.05 -8.16
CA PRO A 215 -6.41 0.82 -7.48
C PRO A 215 -5.81 2.14 -6.98
N ILE A 216 -5.32 2.11 -5.73
CA ILE A 216 -4.74 3.26 -5.04
C ILE A 216 -3.26 3.00 -4.78
N PHE A 217 -2.43 3.86 -5.33
CA PHE A 217 -0.98 3.87 -5.18
C PHE A 217 -0.58 5.08 -4.34
N ILE A 218 0.34 4.89 -3.39
CA ILE A 218 0.81 5.97 -2.52
C ILE A 218 2.34 5.96 -2.51
N THR A 219 2.94 7.12 -2.72
CA THR A 219 4.37 7.34 -2.47
C THR A 219 4.52 8.23 -1.25
N PHE A 220 5.16 7.73 -0.20
CA PHE A 220 5.52 8.55 0.96
C PHE A 220 6.87 9.24 0.74
N HIS A 221 6.86 10.57 0.71
CA HIS A 221 8.08 11.39 0.67
C HIS A 221 8.71 11.61 2.04
N SER A 222 7.91 11.43 3.08
CA SER A 222 8.37 11.28 4.45
C SER A 222 7.43 10.32 5.14
N THR A 223 8.01 9.49 6.00
CA THR A 223 7.32 8.48 6.79
C THR A 223 7.46 8.72 8.29
N TYR A 224 8.33 9.68 8.67
CA TYR A 224 8.57 10.12 10.04
C TYR A 224 8.18 11.59 10.23
N THR A 225 7.70 11.90 11.43
CA THR A 225 7.42 13.27 11.87
C THR A 225 7.50 13.34 13.39
N ASP A 226 8.14 14.38 13.93
CA ASP A 226 8.21 14.64 15.37
C ASP A 226 6.85 14.99 15.99
N ILE A 227 5.87 15.31 15.14
CA ILE A 227 4.53 15.73 15.57
C ILE A 227 3.66 14.48 15.75
N LYS A 228 3.45 14.06 17.00
CA LYS A 228 2.64 12.87 17.36
C LYS A 228 1.25 12.81 16.69
N LYS A 229 0.63 13.97 16.41
CA LYS A 229 -0.67 14.04 15.71
C LYS A 229 -0.62 13.44 14.30
N TYR A 230 0.54 13.50 13.64
CA TYR A 230 0.71 13.07 12.26
C TYR A 230 1.26 11.64 12.13
N CYS A 231 0.99 10.77 13.11
CA CYS A 231 1.49 9.40 13.09
C CYS A 231 0.70 8.48 12.15
N LEU A 232 1.38 7.82 11.20
CA LEU A 232 0.75 6.89 10.25
C LEU A 232 0.05 5.71 10.92
N SER A 233 0.45 5.33 12.14
CA SER A 233 -0.21 4.28 12.91
C SER A 233 -1.68 4.59 13.20
N ASN A 234 -2.06 5.87 13.28
CA ASN A 234 -3.44 6.32 13.47
C ASN A 234 -4.37 5.91 12.31
N ILE A 235 -3.80 5.66 11.13
CA ILE A 235 -4.53 5.28 9.92
C ILE A 235 -4.10 3.93 9.36
N LYS A 236 -3.52 3.05 10.19
CA LYS A 236 -3.03 1.72 9.79
C LYS A 236 -4.07 0.91 9.00
N ASN A 237 -5.33 0.95 9.41
CA ASN A 237 -6.40 0.21 8.74
C ASN A 237 -6.77 0.81 7.37
N GLN A 238 -6.70 2.13 7.24
CA GLN A 238 -6.97 2.85 6.00
C GLN A 238 -5.81 2.66 5.01
N LEU A 239 -4.57 2.58 5.48
CA LEU A 239 -3.41 2.29 4.63
C LEU A 239 -3.48 0.89 4.00
N LYS A 240 -4.12 -0.09 4.66
CA LYS A 240 -4.38 -1.41 4.08
C LYS A 240 -5.29 -1.39 2.86
N LEU A 241 -6.01 -0.28 2.62
CA LEU A 241 -6.86 -0.10 1.44
C LEU A 241 -6.03 0.27 0.19
N ALA A 242 -4.78 0.68 0.37
CA ALA A 242 -3.89 0.97 -0.76
C ALA A 242 -3.50 -0.33 -1.47
N THR A 243 -3.54 -0.31 -2.80
CA THR A 243 -3.03 -1.38 -3.66
C THR A 243 -1.52 -1.54 -3.50
N ARG A 244 -0.80 -0.42 -3.43
CA ARG A 244 0.64 -0.43 -3.19
C ARG A 244 1.09 0.86 -2.51
N ILE A 245 2.06 0.71 -1.62
CA ILE A 245 2.77 1.81 -0.97
C ILE A 245 4.23 1.76 -1.41
N PHE A 246 4.77 2.92 -1.78
CA PHE A 246 6.16 3.16 -2.14
C PHE A 246 6.80 4.09 -1.11
N VAL A 247 8.06 3.81 -0.79
CA VAL A 247 8.91 4.59 0.12
C VAL A 247 10.30 4.73 -0.49
N HIS A 248 11.11 5.66 0.00
CA HIS A 248 12.39 6.01 -0.64
C HIS A 248 13.58 5.23 -0.09
N ASN A 249 13.55 4.80 1.17
CA ASN A 249 14.68 4.11 1.79
C ASN A 249 14.24 2.92 2.66
N ILE A 250 15.23 2.19 3.17
CA ILE A 250 14.98 0.99 3.98
C ILE A 250 14.52 1.32 5.40
N GLN A 251 14.92 2.47 5.94
CA GLN A 251 14.43 2.96 7.23
C GLN A 251 12.92 3.18 7.15
N ASP A 252 12.42 3.64 6.01
CA ASP A 252 11.01 3.85 5.77
C ASP A 252 10.19 2.54 5.74
N LEU A 253 10.83 1.41 5.43
CA LEU A 253 10.20 0.08 5.47
C LEU A 253 10.07 -0.47 6.89
N ASN A 254 10.77 0.12 7.86
CA ASN A 254 10.98 -0.39 9.21
C ASN A 254 10.22 0.40 10.30
N ILE A 255 9.13 1.06 9.95
CA ILE A 255 8.35 1.97 10.83
C ILE A 255 7.17 1.26 11.48
#